data_AF-A0A2D5AEL2-F1
#
_entry.id   AF-A0A2D5AEL2-F1
#
_cell.length_a   1.000
_cell.length_b   1.000
_cell.length_c   1.000
_cell.angle_alpha   90.00
_cell.angle_beta   90.00
_cell.angle_gamma   90.00
#
_symmetry.space_group_name_H-M   'P 1'
#
loop_
_entity.id
_entity.type
_entity.pdbx_description
1 polymer ?
#
loop_
_entity_poly.entity_id
_entity_poly.type
_entity_poly.pdbx_seq_one_letter_code
_entity_poly.pdbx_strand_id
1 'polypeptide(L)'
;MKTLKKGWMLRCIACMVCSWTAGAWAQTTLEVEVLAEDMTVPWDLVWGPDNHVWCMEKTGRITRTNPDTKVLEEVHALSGVYQSWDNSGAHAMALHPDFPRTPFIYVHYAYGEWRSRLSRLRYSIPQRRVVDEEILIPDFRGNSSHNGSRLLEGPDGHLYMAMGDAYSKMNAQNLESLSGKILRMDWDGNPLPDNPYGNLIYSWGHRNPQGLVFSDEGQLYASEHGPATDDEVNLIQKGANYGWPLIEGPCDSPMEEALCDSLDAREPLASWSPTQAPCGMDYFDHASIPEWENSLLLTFLKKQHLRILHLDETGTQVTHEDSILYNEYGRLRDVLVAPNGRVFVTTSNQEINGWNYLAAEEDDRILELVNPDFSYDALEPVNDLNEVFLTQLLETPQAVGKVFPQPARDGVSMFLPESVEEVDVYLHDMSGRMVLGAEPLALHGPGLLYVRLGDVQTGLYVLEVRAENGERWTSTVLVERD
;
A
#
# COMPACT_ATOMS: atom_id res chain seq x y z
N MET A 1 5.87 -75.60 17.54
CA MET A 1 6.58 -76.17 18.71
C MET A 1 7.22 -75.03 19.49
N LYS A 2 6.85 -74.92 20.78
CA LYS A 2 7.51 -74.20 21.89
C LYS A 2 7.64 -72.67 21.81
N THR A 3 6.73 -72.06 22.57
CA THR A 3 6.79 -70.79 23.30
C THR A 3 8.10 -70.57 24.08
N LEU A 4 8.53 -69.31 24.20
CA LEU A 4 9.25 -68.83 25.38
C LEU A 4 8.98 -67.34 25.64
N LYS A 5 8.38 -67.09 26.81
CA LYS A 5 8.28 -65.79 27.51
C LYS A 5 9.63 -65.37 28.07
N LYS A 6 9.83 -64.05 28.24
CA LYS A 6 10.56 -63.31 29.31
C LYS A 6 10.93 -61.94 28.72
N GLY A 7 10.83 -60.80 29.38
CA GLY A 7 10.55 -60.41 30.76
C GLY A 7 11.04 -58.96 30.87
N TRP A 8 10.25 -58.08 31.49
CA TRP A 8 10.59 -56.68 31.69
C TRP A 8 11.77 -56.52 32.65
N MET A 9 12.67 -55.58 32.35
CA MET A 9 13.63 -55.07 33.33
C MET A 9 13.86 -53.57 33.08
N LEU A 10 13.26 -52.76 33.95
CA LEU A 10 13.57 -51.34 34.09
C LEU A 10 15.03 -51.17 34.56
N ARG A 11 15.77 -50.27 33.92
CA ARG A 11 16.97 -49.66 34.50
C ARG A 11 16.89 -48.14 34.31
N CYS A 12 16.62 -47.45 35.41
CA CYS A 12 16.87 -46.02 35.54
C CYS A 12 18.38 -45.77 35.47
N ILE A 13 18.81 -44.92 34.54
CA ILE A 13 20.13 -44.29 34.57
C ILE A 13 19.87 -42.79 34.62
N ALA A 14 20.30 -42.18 35.73
CA ALA A 14 20.27 -40.74 35.95
C ALA A 14 21.13 -40.03 34.90
N CYS A 15 20.54 -39.09 34.16
CA CYS A 15 21.29 -38.10 33.42
C CYS A 15 21.46 -36.84 34.27
N MET A 16 22.71 -36.42 34.42
CA MET A 16 23.08 -35.11 34.95
C MET A 16 22.33 -34.01 34.20
N VAL A 17 21.65 -33.14 34.95
CA VAL A 17 21.15 -31.87 34.44
C VAL A 17 22.37 -30.99 34.20
N CYS A 18 22.79 -30.89 32.94
CA CYS A 18 23.64 -29.79 32.49
C CYS A 18 22.69 -28.67 32.07
N SER A 19 22.43 -27.75 33.00
CA SER A 19 21.70 -26.52 32.72
C SER A 19 22.57 -25.63 31.84
N TRP A 20 22.37 -25.74 30.53
CA TRP A 20 22.69 -24.66 29.61
C TRP A 20 21.48 -23.74 29.57
N THR A 21 21.63 -22.49 30.03
CA THR A 21 20.71 -21.42 29.66
C THR A 21 20.91 -21.16 28.17
N ALA A 22 20.18 -21.90 27.34
CA ALA A 22 19.94 -21.48 25.99
C ALA A 22 19.08 -20.21 26.09
N GLY A 23 19.66 -19.06 25.77
CA GLY A 23 18.85 -17.93 25.31
C GLY A 23 18.18 -18.40 24.02
N ALA A 24 16.98 -18.96 24.15
CA ALA A 24 16.12 -19.20 23.02
C ALA A 24 15.60 -17.83 22.60
N TRP A 25 16.25 -17.23 21.61
CA TRP A 25 15.55 -16.33 20.70
C TRP A 25 14.54 -17.25 20.02
N ALA A 26 13.30 -17.27 20.53
CA ALA A 26 12.23 -17.96 19.86
C ALA A 26 12.08 -17.25 18.52
N GLN A 27 12.24 -17.94 17.40
CA GLN A 27 11.89 -17.38 16.10
C GLN A 27 10.37 -17.36 16.00
N THR A 28 9.81 -16.17 15.78
CA THR A 28 8.42 -15.98 15.39
C THR A 28 8.12 -16.91 14.21
N THR A 29 7.13 -17.78 14.39
CA THR A 29 6.63 -18.63 13.29
C THR A 29 5.68 -17.79 12.45
N LEU A 30 5.91 -17.75 11.14
CA LEU A 30 5.04 -17.04 10.20
C LEU A 30 4.24 -18.03 9.37
N GLU A 31 2.95 -17.76 9.24
CA GLU A 31 2.08 -18.39 8.26
C GLU A 31 1.89 -17.44 7.08
N VAL A 32 1.79 -17.98 5.87
CA VAL A 32 1.52 -17.19 4.66
C VAL A 32 0.09 -17.43 4.23
N GLU A 33 -0.71 -16.38 4.24
CA GLU A 33 -2.07 -16.40 3.73
C GLU A 33 -2.17 -15.71 2.38
N VAL A 34 -3.05 -16.21 1.51
CA VAL A 34 -3.43 -15.48 0.30
C VAL A 34 -4.52 -14.49 0.68
N LEU A 35 -4.26 -13.21 0.41
CA LEU A 35 -5.22 -12.12 0.58
C LEU A 35 -6.01 -11.87 -0.71
N ALA A 36 -5.32 -11.87 -1.86
CA ALA A 36 -5.91 -11.76 -3.19
C ALA A 36 -5.10 -12.59 -4.20
N GLU A 37 -5.77 -13.12 -5.21
CA GLU A 37 -5.21 -13.91 -6.31
C GLU A 37 -5.74 -13.41 -7.65
N ASP A 38 -5.27 -14.00 -8.77
CA ASP A 38 -5.62 -13.61 -10.14
C ASP A 38 -5.34 -12.12 -10.45
N MET A 39 -4.34 -11.54 -9.79
CA MET A 39 -3.89 -10.16 -10.03
C MET A 39 -2.99 -10.10 -11.26
N THR A 40 -2.98 -8.96 -11.98
CA THR A 40 -2.07 -8.77 -13.12
C THR A 40 -0.89 -7.88 -12.73
N VAL A 41 0.16 -8.49 -12.15
CA VAL A 41 1.37 -7.79 -11.68
C VAL A 41 1.01 -6.65 -10.72
N PRO A 42 0.53 -6.97 -9.49
CA PRO A 42 0.25 -5.99 -8.44
C PRO A 42 1.55 -5.25 -8.06
N TRP A 43 1.64 -3.99 -8.47
CA TRP A 43 2.89 -3.25 -8.55
C TRP A 43 3.18 -2.45 -7.29
N ASP A 44 2.19 -1.74 -6.76
CA ASP A 44 2.34 -0.81 -5.64
C ASP A 44 1.17 -0.98 -4.66
N LEU A 45 1.50 -1.27 -3.41
CA LEU A 45 0.59 -1.41 -2.28
C LEU A 45 0.58 -0.14 -1.42
N VAL A 46 -0.61 0.30 -1.02
CA VAL A 46 -0.78 1.44 -0.11
C VAL A 46 -1.77 1.06 0.98
N TRP A 47 -1.40 1.29 2.24
CA TRP A 47 -2.37 1.17 3.33
C TRP A 47 -3.35 2.33 3.29
N GLY A 48 -4.65 2.04 3.16
CA GLY A 48 -5.70 3.03 3.10
C GLY A 48 -6.17 3.49 4.50
N PRO A 49 -6.69 4.72 4.62
CA PRO A 49 -7.29 5.23 5.87
C PRO A 49 -8.61 4.51 6.23
N ASP A 50 -9.12 3.70 5.30
CA ASP A 50 -10.22 2.76 5.46
C ASP A 50 -9.77 1.37 5.96
N ASN A 51 -8.50 1.22 6.33
CA ASN A 51 -7.86 -0.04 6.74
C ASN A 51 -7.90 -1.14 5.66
N HIS A 52 -7.92 -0.74 4.39
CA HIS A 52 -7.79 -1.65 3.26
C HIS A 52 -6.38 -1.60 2.68
N VAL A 53 -5.97 -2.70 2.07
CA VAL A 53 -4.78 -2.75 1.22
C VAL A 53 -5.19 -2.29 -0.17
N TRP A 54 -4.81 -1.07 -0.55
CA TRP A 54 -4.97 -0.55 -1.90
C TRP A 54 -3.84 -1.03 -2.78
N CYS A 55 -4.13 -1.35 -4.04
CA CYS A 55 -3.15 -1.88 -4.97
C CYS A 55 -3.30 -1.25 -6.35
N MET A 56 -2.19 -0.80 -6.93
CA MET A 56 -2.12 -0.52 -8.37
C MET A 56 -1.44 -1.67 -9.10
N GLU A 57 -2.13 -2.25 -10.07
CA GLU A 57 -1.58 -3.23 -10.99
C GLU A 57 -0.87 -2.56 -12.17
N LYS A 58 0.11 -3.25 -12.78
CA LYS A 58 0.85 -2.77 -13.96
C LYS A 58 -0.06 -2.32 -15.11
N THR A 59 -1.26 -2.90 -15.20
CA THR A 59 -2.27 -2.58 -16.22
C THR A 59 -2.90 -1.20 -16.05
N GLY A 60 -2.78 -0.59 -14.87
CA GLY A 60 -3.53 0.61 -14.47
C GLY A 60 -4.81 0.33 -13.70
N ARG A 61 -5.11 -0.95 -13.42
CA ARG A 61 -6.20 -1.34 -12.54
C ARG A 61 -5.84 -0.98 -11.09
N ILE A 62 -6.76 -0.31 -10.41
CA ILE A 62 -6.65 0.05 -9.00
C ILE A 62 -7.72 -0.73 -8.24
N THR A 63 -7.28 -1.50 -7.26
CA THR A 63 -8.16 -2.27 -6.38
C THR A 63 -7.91 -1.89 -4.92
N ARG A 64 -8.81 -2.33 -4.07
CA ARG A 64 -8.59 -2.36 -2.62
C ARG A 64 -9.14 -3.65 -2.04
N THR A 65 -8.45 -4.18 -1.05
CA THR A 65 -8.83 -5.43 -0.39
C THR A 65 -8.98 -5.19 1.11
N ASN A 66 -10.12 -5.59 1.66
CA ASN A 66 -10.27 -5.61 3.12
C ASN A 66 -9.49 -6.81 3.66
N PRO A 67 -8.50 -6.61 4.54
CA PRO A 67 -7.59 -7.67 4.95
C PRO A 67 -8.22 -8.70 5.91
N ASP A 68 -9.38 -8.41 6.50
CA ASP A 68 -10.09 -9.33 7.40
C ASP A 68 -11.15 -10.17 6.68
N THR A 69 -11.88 -9.56 5.75
CA THR A 69 -12.94 -10.22 4.98
C THR A 69 -12.46 -10.81 3.65
N LYS A 70 -11.25 -10.42 3.21
CA LYS A 70 -10.63 -10.76 1.92
C LYS A 70 -11.47 -10.34 0.70
N VAL A 71 -12.39 -9.39 0.90
CA VAL A 71 -13.19 -8.84 -0.19
C VAL A 71 -12.33 -7.88 -1.00
N LEU A 72 -12.10 -8.24 -2.26
CA LEU A 72 -11.43 -7.43 -3.27
C LEU A 72 -12.46 -6.58 -4.02
N GLU A 73 -12.25 -5.27 -4.07
CA GLU A 73 -13.06 -4.33 -4.83
C GLU A 73 -12.22 -3.64 -5.90
N GLU A 74 -12.74 -3.57 -7.13
CA GLU A 74 -12.17 -2.73 -8.18
C GLU A 74 -12.64 -1.29 -7.99
N VAL A 75 -11.69 -0.36 -7.90
CA VAL A 75 -11.96 1.06 -7.70
C VAL A 75 -11.93 1.82 -9.02
N HIS A 76 -10.95 1.51 -9.87
CA HIS A 76 -10.78 2.18 -11.16
C HIS A 76 -9.86 1.38 -12.09
N ALA A 77 -9.90 1.72 -13.38
CA ALA A 77 -8.91 1.28 -14.36
C ALA A 77 -8.49 2.49 -15.21
N LEU A 78 -7.21 2.83 -15.16
CA LEU A 78 -6.65 3.93 -15.93
C LEU A 78 -6.75 3.66 -17.43
N SER A 79 -7.09 4.71 -18.18
CA SER A 79 -7.13 4.64 -19.64
C SER A 79 -5.78 5.05 -20.25
N GLY A 80 -5.36 4.35 -21.31
CA GLY A 80 -4.17 4.74 -22.07
C GLY A 80 -2.83 4.42 -21.37
N VAL A 81 -2.82 3.50 -20.41
CA VAL A 81 -1.58 2.93 -19.87
C VAL A 81 -0.84 2.18 -20.98
N TYR A 82 0.42 2.55 -21.20
CA TYR A 82 1.31 1.87 -22.12
C TYR A 82 2.05 0.75 -21.38
N GLN A 83 1.84 -0.48 -21.83
CA GLN A 83 2.57 -1.65 -21.35
C GLN A 83 3.57 -2.09 -22.42
N SER A 84 4.84 -2.08 -22.05
CA SER A 84 5.91 -2.59 -22.92
C SER A 84 6.06 -4.10 -22.76
N TRP A 85 6.91 -4.70 -23.60
CA TRP A 85 7.35 -6.10 -23.42
C TRP A 85 8.25 -6.32 -22.18
N ASP A 86 8.78 -5.23 -21.61
CA ASP A 86 9.63 -5.22 -20.43
C ASP A 86 8.80 -4.76 -19.21
N ASN A 87 9.16 -3.69 -18.50
CA ASN A 87 8.55 -3.35 -17.20
C ASN A 87 7.68 -2.07 -17.21
N SER A 88 7.46 -1.41 -18.35
CA SER A 88 6.54 -0.25 -18.43
C SER A 88 5.09 -0.61 -18.12
N GLY A 89 4.38 0.30 -17.47
CA GLY A 89 2.96 0.18 -17.10
C GLY A 89 2.54 1.33 -16.19
N ALA A 90 1.53 1.10 -15.36
CA ALA A 90 1.26 1.90 -14.18
C ALA A 90 2.14 1.41 -13.02
N HIS A 91 2.79 2.34 -12.32
CA HIS A 91 3.93 2.01 -11.45
C HIS A 91 3.76 2.46 -10.02
N ALA A 92 3.23 3.65 -9.77
CA ALA A 92 3.17 4.15 -8.41
C ALA A 92 1.86 4.84 -8.09
N MET A 93 1.37 4.64 -6.88
CA MET A 93 0.15 5.22 -6.34
C MET A 93 0.42 5.81 -4.95
N ALA A 94 -0.23 6.93 -4.64
CA ALA A 94 -0.36 7.39 -3.27
C ALA A 94 -1.78 7.92 -3.03
N LEU A 95 -2.30 7.73 -1.83
CA LEU A 95 -3.51 8.43 -1.39
C LEU A 95 -3.10 9.77 -0.79
N HIS A 96 -3.94 10.79 -0.93
CA HIS A 96 -3.72 12.02 -0.16
C HIS A 96 -3.74 11.72 1.35
N PRO A 97 -2.96 12.42 2.20
CA PRO A 97 -2.88 12.10 3.64
C PRO A 97 -4.21 12.29 4.36
N ASP A 98 -4.98 13.27 3.89
CA ASP A 98 -6.36 13.54 4.33
C ASP A 98 -7.42 12.83 3.45
N PHE A 99 -7.05 11.76 2.75
CA PHE A 99 -8.04 10.94 2.04
C PHE A 99 -9.00 10.30 3.06
N PRO A 100 -10.32 10.23 2.78
CA PRO A 100 -11.02 10.68 1.57
C PRO A 100 -11.63 12.09 1.69
N ARG A 101 -11.39 12.85 2.77
CA ARG A 101 -11.88 14.23 2.90
C ARG A 101 -11.33 15.13 1.81
N THR A 102 -10.03 14.96 1.53
CA THR A 102 -9.38 15.41 0.31
C THR A 102 -9.30 14.21 -0.65
N PRO A 103 -10.24 14.08 -1.61
CA PRO A 103 -10.53 12.82 -2.29
C PRO A 103 -9.60 12.60 -3.49
N PHE A 104 -8.30 12.68 -3.27
CA PHE A 104 -7.29 12.57 -4.32
C PHE A 104 -6.45 11.29 -4.19
N ILE A 105 -6.27 10.63 -5.34
CA ILE A 105 -5.35 9.52 -5.53
C ILE A 105 -4.32 9.98 -6.57
N TYR A 106 -3.05 9.85 -6.27
CA TYR A 106 -1.94 10.23 -7.15
C TYR A 106 -1.42 8.99 -7.83
N VAL A 107 -1.21 9.05 -9.15
CA VAL A 107 -0.75 7.91 -9.93
C VAL A 107 0.36 8.31 -10.91
N HIS A 108 1.39 7.47 -11.00
CA HIS A 108 2.40 7.55 -12.04
C HIS A 108 2.27 6.36 -13.00
N TYR A 109 2.22 6.66 -14.29
CA TYR A 109 2.11 5.62 -15.31
C TYR A 109 2.71 6.05 -16.66
N ALA A 110 3.24 5.06 -17.39
CA ALA A 110 3.63 5.23 -18.79
C ALA A 110 2.39 5.34 -19.68
N TYR A 111 2.39 6.27 -20.64
CA TYR A 111 1.29 6.46 -21.60
C TYR A 111 1.73 6.41 -23.06
N GLY A 112 3.00 6.10 -23.28
CA GLY A 112 3.59 5.78 -24.56
C GLY A 112 4.99 5.22 -24.33
N GLU A 113 5.62 4.74 -25.41
CA GLU A 113 6.92 4.07 -25.34
C GLU A 113 8.01 4.91 -24.66
N TRP A 114 7.96 6.24 -24.81
CA TRP A 114 9.02 7.15 -24.34
C TRP A 114 8.53 8.18 -23.32
N ARG A 115 7.32 8.01 -22.75
CA ARG A 115 6.68 9.01 -21.90
C ARG A 115 5.89 8.41 -20.75
N SER A 116 6.00 9.03 -19.59
CA SER A 116 5.18 8.78 -18.42
C SER A 116 4.70 10.11 -17.82
N ARG A 117 3.73 10.04 -16.91
CA ARG A 117 3.11 11.23 -16.30
C ARG A 117 2.74 10.97 -14.85
N LEU A 118 2.65 12.05 -14.07
CA LEU A 118 2.00 12.08 -12.78
C LEU A 118 0.60 12.69 -12.95
N SER A 119 -0.42 11.94 -12.57
CA SER A 119 -1.81 12.38 -12.58
C SER A 119 -2.40 12.33 -11.17
N ARG A 120 -3.38 13.21 -10.94
CA ARG A 120 -4.24 13.26 -9.76
C ARG A 120 -5.65 12.85 -10.15
N LEU A 121 -6.13 11.75 -9.59
CA LEU A 121 -7.46 11.23 -9.76
C LEU A 121 -8.38 11.76 -8.65
N ARG A 122 -9.60 12.13 -9.00
CA ARG A 122 -10.63 12.49 -8.01
C ARG A 122 -11.51 11.28 -7.72
N TYR A 123 -11.48 10.80 -6.49
CA TYR A 123 -12.38 9.76 -6.00
C TYR A 123 -13.74 10.36 -5.61
N SER A 124 -14.82 9.63 -5.89
CA SER A 124 -16.16 9.98 -5.45
C SER A 124 -16.63 8.95 -4.45
N ILE A 125 -16.69 9.33 -3.17
CA ILE A 125 -17.21 8.48 -2.10
C ILE A 125 -18.63 7.97 -2.42
N PRO A 126 -19.59 8.82 -2.85
CA PRO A 126 -20.95 8.35 -3.15
C PRO A 126 -21.03 7.35 -4.30
N GLN A 127 -20.09 7.41 -5.25
CA GLN A 127 -20.07 6.54 -6.42
C GLN A 127 -19.07 5.38 -6.28
N ARG A 128 -18.31 5.35 -5.18
CA ARG A 128 -17.22 4.42 -4.89
C ARG A 128 -16.23 4.21 -6.05
N ARG A 129 -15.96 5.27 -6.82
CA ARG A 129 -15.10 5.20 -8.01
C ARG A 129 -14.42 6.53 -8.29
N VAL A 130 -13.37 6.48 -9.10
CA VAL A 130 -12.78 7.69 -9.70
C VAL A 130 -13.75 8.30 -10.72
N VAL A 131 -13.85 9.63 -10.69
CA VAL A 131 -14.77 10.41 -11.54
C VAL A 131 -14.07 11.43 -12.44
N ASP A 132 -12.81 11.75 -12.17
CA ASP A 132 -12.04 12.76 -12.91
C ASP A 132 -10.52 12.48 -12.80
N GLU A 133 -9.76 12.96 -13.78
CA GLU A 133 -8.29 12.88 -13.83
C GLU A 133 -7.73 14.25 -14.24
N GLU A 134 -6.82 14.77 -13.42
CA GLU A 134 -6.01 15.95 -13.71
C GLU A 134 -4.54 15.54 -13.91
N ILE A 135 -3.91 16.01 -14.98
CA ILE A 135 -2.49 15.74 -15.23
C ILE A 135 -1.67 16.83 -14.54
N LEU A 136 -0.89 16.47 -13.52
CA LEU A 136 -0.04 17.42 -12.79
C LEU A 136 1.30 17.64 -13.50
N ILE A 137 1.96 16.54 -13.90
CA ILE A 137 3.22 16.59 -14.64
C ILE A 137 3.06 15.73 -15.90
N PRO A 138 2.93 16.35 -17.08
CA PRO A 138 2.49 15.65 -18.29
C PRO A 138 3.57 14.85 -19.02
N ASP A 139 4.84 15.15 -18.77
CA ASP A 139 5.94 14.57 -19.54
C ASP A 139 7.17 14.34 -18.67
N PHE A 140 7.20 13.16 -18.05
CA PHE A 140 8.45 12.53 -17.68
C PHE A 140 8.95 11.69 -18.85
N ARG A 141 10.26 11.66 -19.03
CA ARG A 141 10.86 10.70 -19.96
C ARG A 141 10.53 9.29 -19.46
N GLY A 142 9.84 8.53 -20.30
CA GLY A 142 9.63 7.10 -20.13
C GLY A 142 10.50 6.30 -21.09
N ASN A 143 10.47 4.98 -20.94
CA ASN A 143 11.07 4.01 -21.85
C ASN A 143 10.43 2.63 -21.60
N SER A 144 10.78 1.57 -22.33
CA SER A 144 10.31 0.20 -22.06
C SER A 144 10.63 -0.26 -20.63
N SER A 145 11.70 0.27 -20.04
CA SER A 145 12.07 0.06 -18.65
C SER A 145 12.80 1.26 -18.06
N HIS A 146 13.28 1.17 -16.83
CA HIS A 146 13.94 2.26 -16.11
C HIS A 146 13.04 3.48 -15.87
N ASN A 147 11.74 3.25 -15.68
CA ASN A 147 10.78 4.32 -15.45
C ASN A 147 10.71 4.76 -13.98
N GLY A 148 11.44 4.08 -13.08
CA GLY A 148 11.03 4.02 -11.69
C GLY A 148 9.77 3.15 -11.58
N SER A 149 8.79 3.49 -10.74
CA SER A 149 8.74 4.63 -9.83
C SER A 149 8.18 4.19 -8.48
N ARG A 150 8.19 5.12 -7.52
CA ARG A 150 7.49 4.99 -6.24
C ARG A 150 6.95 6.36 -5.87
N LEU A 151 5.77 6.41 -5.25
CA LEU A 151 5.19 7.61 -4.66
C LEU A 151 5.03 7.38 -3.17
N LEU A 152 5.37 8.38 -2.37
CA LEU A 152 5.30 8.27 -0.91
C LEU A 152 5.07 9.65 -0.28
N GLU A 153 4.26 9.70 0.77
CA GLU A 153 4.19 10.87 1.65
C GLU A 153 5.42 10.92 2.57
N GLY A 154 6.06 12.08 2.65
CA GLY A 154 7.10 12.32 3.64
C GLY A 154 6.57 12.86 4.96
N PRO A 155 7.36 12.76 6.06
CA PRO A 155 6.98 13.27 7.39
C PRO A 155 6.83 14.80 7.44
N ASP A 156 7.25 15.49 6.38
CA ASP A 156 7.04 16.92 6.15
C ASP A 156 5.69 17.24 5.46
N GLY A 157 4.85 16.23 5.21
CA GLY A 157 3.52 16.36 4.60
C GLY A 157 3.56 16.59 3.09
N HIS A 158 4.67 16.25 2.42
CA HIS A 158 4.89 16.46 1.00
C HIS A 158 5.04 15.16 0.22
N LEU A 159 4.83 15.22 -1.09
CA LEU A 159 4.91 14.07 -1.96
C LEU A 159 6.35 13.86 -2.45
N TYR A 160 6.88 12.66 -2.26
CA TYR A 160 8.15 12.21 -2.81
C TYR A 160 7.90 11.23 -3.96
N MET A 161 8.78 11.28 -4.95
CA MET A 161 8.65 10.45 -6.15
C MET A 161 10.01 9.94 -6.62
N ALA A 162 10.15 8.63 -6.75
CA ALA A 162 11.36 8.00 -7.30
C ALA A 162 11.24 7.86 -8.83
N MET A 163 12.26 8.29 -9.59
CA MET A 163 12.26 8.26 -11.05
C MET A 163 13.55 7.68 -11.61
N GLY A 164 13.44 6.66 -12.47
CA GLY A 164 14.57 6.07 -13.18
C GLY A 164 15.12 6.94 -14.31
N ASP A 165 16.27 6.51 -14.87
CA ASP A 165 17.01 7.24 -15.90
C ASP A 165 16.42 7.09 -17.31
N ALA A 166 15.40 6.24 -17.48
CA ALA A 166 14.78 5.88 -18.75
C ALA A 166 15.80 5.47 -19.84
N TYR A 167 16.85 4.73 -19.45
CA TYR A 167 18.03 4.36 -20.24
C TYR A 167 18.87 5.53 -20.78
N SER A 168 18.60 6.76 -20.33
CA SER A 168 19.37 7.94 -20.69
C SER A 168 20.33 8.29 -19.57
N LYS A 169 21.30 7.41 -19.30
CA LYS A 169 22.17 7.40 -18.13
C LYS A 169 22.63 8.78 -17.63
N MET A 170 23.20 9.62 -18.51
CA MET A 170 23.73 10.93 -18.13
C MET A 170 22.66 11.94 -17.65
N ASN A 171 21.37 11.68 -17.88
CA ASN A 171 20.30 12.49 -17.29
C ASN A 171 20.29 12.38 -15.77
N ALA A 172 20.74 11.27 -15.19
CA ALA A 172 20.87 11.11 -13.75
C ALA A 172 21.79 12.18 -13.15
N GLN A 173 22.84 12.58 -13.88
CA GLN A 173 23.78 13.66 -13.52
C GLN A 173 23.34 15.07 -13.97
N ASN A 174 22.26 15.19 -14.75
CA ASN A 174 21.74 16.47 -15.23
C ASN A 174 20.65 17.01 -14.27
N LEU A 175 20.92 18.14 -13.61
CA LEU A 175 19.99 18.80 -12.69
C LEU A 175 18.84 19.56 -13.40
N GLU A 176 18.84 19.64 -14.73
CA GLU A 176 17.71 20.12 -15.52
C GLU A 176 16.78 18.99 -15.97
N SER A 177 17.14 17.73 -15.70
CA SER A 177 16.34 16.55 -16.02
C SER A 177 15.68 15.95 -14.78
N LEU A 178 14.44 15.49 -14.93
CA LEU A 178 13.70 14.76 -13.88
C LEU A 178 13.96 13.24 -13.89
N SER A 179 14.76 12.72 -14.84
CA SER A 179 15.14 11.30 -14.90
C SER A 179 16.33 11.01 -14.00
N GLY A 180 16.32 9.85 -13.33
CA GLY A 180 17.37 9.43 -12.42
C GLY A 180 17.44 10.31 -11.18
N LYS A 181 16.29 10.53 -10.53
CA LYS A 181 16.09 11.46 -9.41
C LYS A 181 15.17 10.85 -8.36
N ILE A 182 15.35 11.28 -7.11
CA ILE A 182 14.23 11.36 -6.16
C ILE A 182 13.73 12.81 -6.20
N LEU A 183 12.43 12.98 -6.38
CA LEU A 183 11.75 14.26 -6.47
C LEU A 183 10.96 14.53 -5.19
N ARG A 184 10.74 15.81 -4.85
CA ARG A 184 9.92 16.27 -3.73
C ARG A 184 9.07 17.46 -4.17
N MET A 185 7.76 17.39 -3.92
CA MET A 185 6.77 18.34 -4.42
C MET A 185 5.60 18.52 -3.46
N ASP A 186 4.84 19.60 -3.65
CA ASP A 186 3.51 19.70 -3.04
C ASP A 186 2.49 18.80 -3.73
N TRP A 187 1.28 18.70 -3.16
CA TRP A 187 0.18 17.89 -3.68
C TRP A 187 -0.46 18.45 -4.98
N ASP A 188 0.02 19.58 -5.49
CA ASP A 188 -0.32 20.14 -6.80
C ASP A 188 0.80 19.91 -7.84
N GLY A 189 1.89 19.22 -7.46
CA GLY A 189 3.01 18.89 -8.34
C GLY A 189 4.06 20.00 -8.49
N ASN A 190 4.04 21.03 -7.63
CA ASN A 190 4.98 22.14 -7.69
C ASN A 190 6.23 21.90 -6.81
N PRO A 191 7.39 22.46 -7.18
CA PRO A 191 8.58 22.41 -6.35
C PRO A 191 8.42 23.25 -5.08
N LEU A 192 9.00 22.76 -3.99
CA LEU A 192 8.99 23.45 -2.71
C LEU A 192 10.11 24.52 -2.65
N PRO A 193 9.89 25.66 -1.97
CA PRO A 193 10.88 26.73 -1.90
C PRO A 193 12.23 26.34 -1.29
N ASP A 194 12.24 25.32 -0.43
CA ASP A 194 13.43 24.83 0.25
C ASP A 194 14.08 23.64 -0.47
N ASN A 195 13.60 23.22 -1.65
CA ASN A 195 14.28 22.19 -2.43
C ASN A 195 15.69 22.66 -2.85
N PRO A 196 16.69 21.76 -2.83
CA PRO A 196 18.12 22.12 -2.93
C PRO A 196 18.50 22.87 -4.20
N TYR A 197 17.75 22.67 -5.30
CA TYR A 197 18.04 23.24 -6.61
C TYR A 197 16.95 24.18 -7.12
N GLY A 198 15.99 24.57 -6.28
CA GLY A 198 14.85 25.42 -6.68
C GLY A 198 13.92 24.78 -7.72
N ASN A 199 14.00 23.46 -7.89
CA ASN A 199 13.16 22.65 -8.76
C ASN A 199 12.67 21.40 -7.99
N LEU A 200 12.11 20.40 -8.67
CA LEU A 200 11.55 19.20 -8.04
C LEU A 200 12.60 18.27 -7.42
N ILE A 201 13.89 18.42 -7.74
CA ILE A 201 14.94 17.46 -7.37
C ILE A 201 15.20 17.52 -5.86
N TYR A 202 15.05 16.37 -5.20
CA TYR A 202 15.47 16.15 -3.81
C TYR A 202 16.86 15.52 -3.76
N SER A 203 17.10 14.47 -4.54
CA SER A 203 18.43 13.85 -4.73
C SER A 203 18.58 13.35 -6.17
N TRP A 204 19.82 13.04 -6.58
CA TRP A 204 20.16 12.78 -7.98
C TRP A 204 21.27 11.73 -8.13
N GLY A 205 21.54 11.31 -9.36
CA GLY A 205 22.50 10.23 -9.62
C GLY A 205 21.91 8.84 -9.39
N HIS A 206 20.64 8.64 -9.75
CA HIS A 206 19.91 7.37 -9.65
C HIS A 206 19.72 6.71 -11.02
N ARG A 207 19.77 5.38 -11.08
CA ARG A 207 19.55 4.55 -12.27
C ARG A 207 18.10 4.14 -12.43
N ASN A 208 17.54 3.40 -11.48
CA ASN A 208 16.17 2.90 -11.54
C ASN A 208 15.65 2.52 -10.14
N PRO A 209 15.33 3.52 -9.32
CA PRO A 209 14.82 3.28 -7.97
C PRO A 209 13.40 2.71 -8.06
N GLN A 210 13.10 1.70 -7.24
CA GLN A 210 11.83 0.95 -7.28
C GLN A 210 11.09 0.97 -5.94
N GLY A 211 11.82 1.04 -4.82
CA GLY A 211 11.27 1.21 -3.48
C GLY A 211 11.70 2.54 -2.87
N LEU A 212 10.84 3.09 -2.02
CA LEU A 212 11.06 4.33 -1.29
C LEU A 212 10.28 4.23 0.02
N VAL A 213 10.92 4.48 1.16
CA VAL A 213 10.26 4.43 2.48
C VAL A 213 10.92 5.41 3.46
N PHE A 214 10.15 5.95 4.39
CA PHE A 214 10.67 6.65 5.57
C PHE A 214 10.67 5.72 6.78
N SER A 215 11.73 5.74 7.60
CA SER A 215 11.64 5.20 8.97
C SER A 215 10.81 6.11 9.87
N ASP A 216 10.50 5.64 11.07
CA ASP A 216 9.79 6.42 12.09
C ASP A 216 10.55 7.68 12.53
N GLU A 217 11.88 7.69 12.42
CA GLU A 217 12.74 8.86 12.66
C GLU A 217 12.78 9.83 11.47
N GLY A 218 12.11 9.50 10.36
CA GLY A 218 12.06 10.30 9.15
C GLY A 218 13.29 10.17 8.25
N GLN A 219 14.05 9.07 8.36
CA GLN A 219 15.13 8.75 7.42
C GLN A 219 14.56 8.15 6.14
N LEU A 220 14.91 8.72 4.99
CA LEU A 220 14.43 8.25 3.69
C LEU A 220 15.37 7.19 3.13
N TYR A 221 14.86 6.01 2.77
CA TYR A 221 15.60 4.95 2.11
C TYR A 221 15.04 4.69 0.72
N ALA A 222 15.91 4.34 -0.24
CA ALA A 222 15.48 3.89 -1.56
C ALA A 222 16.22 2.62 -1.97
N SER A 223 15.51 1.71 -2.62
CA SER A 223 16.09 0.53 -3.27
C SER A 223 16.17 0.76 -4.77
N GLU A 224 17.24 0.27 -5.40
CA GLU A 224 17.51 0.52 -6.80
C GLU A 224 18.16 -0.66 -7.51
N HIS A 225 17.77 -0.87 -8.78
CA HIS A 225 18.46 -1.79 -9.66
C HIS A 225 19.75 -1.19 -10.20
N GLY A 226 20.87 -1.87 -9.99
CA GLY A 226 22.13 -1.67 -10.70
C GLY A 226 22.10 -2.24 -12.12
N PRO A 227 23.18 -2.11 -12.90
CA PRO A 227 23.25 -2.61 -14.28
C PRO A 227 23.24 -4.15 -14.37
N ALA A 228 24.42 -4.78 -14.34
CA ALA A 228 24.56 -6.24 -14.28
C ALA A 228 25.03 -6.70 -12.89
N THR A 229 25.46 -5.74 -12.09
CA THR A 229 26.04 -5.81 -10.74
C THR A 229 25.44 -4.66 -9.93
N ASP A 230 25.70 -4.66 -8.64
CA ASP A 230 25.56 -3.52 -7.74
C ASP A 230 24.14 -2.96 -7.68
N ASP A 231 23.18 -3.83 -7.38
CA ASP A 231 21.90 -3.37 -6.86
C ASP A 231 22.10 -2.77 -5.48
N GLU A 232 21.33 -1.74 -5.12
CA GLU A 232 21.61 -0.91 -3.97
C GLU A 232 20.39 -0.70 -3.06
N VAL A 233 20.65 -0.49 -1.78
CA VAL A 233 19.80 0.29 -0.88
C VAL A 233 20.58 1.53 -0.46
N ASN A 234 19.95 2.69 -0.54
CA ASN A 234 20.55 3.99 -0.30
C ASN A 234 19.82 4.73 0.83
N LEU A 235 20.58 5.30 1.78
CA LEU A 235 20.05 6.30 2.72
C LEU A 235 20.02 7.67 2.01
N ILE A 236 18.83 8.14 1.67
CA ILE A 236 18.59 9.32 0.83
C ILE A 236 18.75 10.63 1.61
N GLN A 237 19.67 11.47 1.13
CA GLN A 237 19.99 12.77 1.72
C GLN A 237 19.62 13.91 0.75
N LYS A 238 19.08 14.99 1.31
CA LYS A 238 18.69 16.19 0.56
C LYS A 238 19.91 16.78 -0.17
N GLY A 239 19.79 16.92 -1.49
CA GLY A 239 20.81 17.49 -2.38
C GLY A 239 21.90 16.52 -2.81
N ALA A 240 21.96 15.31 -2.24
CA ALA A 240 23.07 14.39 -2.48
C ALA A 240 23.06 13.74 -3.87
N ASN A 241 24.26 13.38 -4.33
CA ASN A 241 24.52 12.62 -5.55
C ASN A 241 24.78 11.14 -5.19
N TYR A 242 24.13 10.21 -5.89
CA TYR A 242 24.30 8.77 -5.72
C TYR A 242 25.16 8.13 -6.83
N GLY A 243 25.83 8.97 -7.63
CA GLY A 243 26.96 8.55 -8.46
C GLY A 243 26.58 8.03 -9.85
N TRP A 244 25.41 7.41 -10.07
CA TRP A 244 25.06 6.85 -11.37
C TRP A 244 25.07 7.93 -12.50
N PRO A 245 25.66 7.65 -13.68
CA PRO A 245 26.30 6.41 -14.11
C PRO A 245 27.84 6.43 -14.00
N LEU A 246 28.39 7.38 -13.25
CA LEU A 246 29.83 7.58 -13.13
C LEU A 246 30.43 6.64 -12.08
N ILE A 247 29.64 6.28 -11.07
CA ILE A 247 29.93 5.29 -10.03
C ILE A 247 28.77 4.28 -10.03
N GLU A 248 29.09 3.00 -9.86
CA GLU A 248 28.14 1.89 -9.73
C GLU A 248 28.48 1.18 -8.41
N GLY A 249 27.57 1.13 -7.43
CA GLY A 249 27.85 0.48 -6.15
C GLY A 249 28.77 1.26 -5.19
N PRO A 250 29.42 0.56 -4.25
CA PRO A 250 30.36 1.17 -3.30
C PRO A 250 31.63 1.69 -4.00
N CYS A 251 32.33 2.63 -3.37
CA CYS A 251 33.57 3.20 -3.89
C CYS A 251 34.75 2.26 -3.60
N ASP A 252 34.82 1.11 -4.26
CA ASP A 252 35.72 0.01 -3.89
C ASP A 252 36.97 -0.15 -4.79
N SER A 253 37.11 0.69 -5.82
CA SER A 253 38.35 0.85 -6.59
C SER A 253 38.97 2.24 -6.44
N PRO A 254 40.31 2.39 -6.64
CA PRO A 254 40.96 3.70 -6.59
C PRO A 254 40.42 4.74 -7.58
N MET A 255 39.77 4.29 -8.67
CA MET A 255 39.12 5.19 -9.62
C MET A 255 37.78 5.67 -9.07
N GLU A 256 36.98 4.77 -8.48
CA GLU A 256 35.70 5.13 -7.86
C GLU A 256 35.90 5.98 -6.62
N GLU A 257 36.87 5.66 -5.75
CA GLU A 257 37.24 6.50 -4.60
C GLU A 257 37.50 7.95 -5.03
N ALA A 258 38.31 8.14 -6.08
CA ALA A 258 38.59 9.46 -6.63
C ALA A 258 37.36 10.15 -7.23
N LEU A 259 36.45 9.40 -7.85
CA LEU A 259 35.20 9.93 -8.39
C LEU A 259 34.23 10.32 -7.27
N CYS A 260 34.08 9.48 -6.24
CA CYS A 260 33.23 9.72 -5.09
C CYS A 260 33.65 11.00 -4.36
N ASP A 261 34.95 11.16 -4.11
CA ASP A 261 35.51 12.40 -3.56
C ASP A 261 35.24 13.61 -4.46
N SER A 262 35.39 13.46 -5.79
CA SER A 262 35.22 14.57 -6.73
C SER A 262 33.77 15.01 -6.90
N LEU A 263 32.82 14.08 -6.74
CA LEU A 263 31.39 14.30 -6.93
C LEU A 263 30.64 14.54 -5.61
N ASP A 264 31.30 14.38 -4.46
CA ASP A 264 30.66 14.23 -3.14
C ASP A 264 29.53 13.19 -3.18
N ALA A 265 29.83 12.04 -3.81
CA ALA A 265 28.86 10.97 -3.99
C ALA A 265 28.65 10.18 -2.69
N ARG A 266 27.42 9.73 -2.46
CA ARG A 266 27.05 8.90 -1.31
C ARG A 266 27.10 7.44 -1.71
N GLU A 267 27.73 6.64 -0.85
CA GLU A 267 27.79 5.19 -1.00
C GLU A 267 26.47 4.54 -0.57
N PRO A 268 26.14 3.37 -1.14
CA PRO A 268 24.98 2.60 -0.73
C PRO A 268 25.15 2.03 0.67
N LEU A 269 24.03 1.94 1.37
CA LEU A 269 23.89 1.30 2.68
C LEU A 269 24.09 -0.22 2.59
N ALA A 270 23.62 -0.82 1.49
CA ALA A 270 23.82 -2.23 1.15
C ALA A 270 23.91 -2.36 -0.38
N SER A 271 24.73 -3.31 -0.85
CA SER A 271 24.88 -3.57 -2.28
C SER A 271 25.01 -5.07 -2.57
N TRP A 272 24.46 -5.51 -3.72
CA TRP A 272 24.48 -6.92 -4.12
C TRP A 272 24.91 -7.13 -5.57
N SER A 273 25.86 -8.06 -5.73
CA SER A 273 26.44 -8.46 -7.01
C SER A 273 26.45 -9.99 -7.17
N PRO A 274 26.00 -10.53 -8.33
CA PRO A 274 25.38 -9.86 -9.47
C PRO A 274 23.95 -9.37 -9.16
N THR A 275 23.35 -8.56 -10.04
CA THR A 275 21.97 -8.05 -9.91
C THR A 275 20.95 -9.13 -9.48
N GLN A 276 20.30 -8.89 -8.35
CA GLN A 276 19.22 -9.62 -7.68
C GLN A 276 17.83 -8.97 -7.91
N ALA A 277 17.79 -7.73 -8.39
CA ALA A 277 16.63 -6.90 -8.73
C ALA A 277 15.72 -6.56 -7.53
N PRO A 278 16.16 -5.70 -6.59
CA PRO A 278 15.36 -5.22 -5.46
C PRO A 278 14.24 -4.26 -5.91
N CYS A 279 13.08 -4.36 -5.30
CA CYS A 279 11.90 -3.58 -5.68
C CYS A 279 11.28 -2.88 -4.48
N GLY A 280 10.02 -3.15 -4.15
CA GLY A 280 9.37 -2.52 -3.02
C GLY A 280 10.05 -2.79 -1.69
N MET A 281 10.03 -1.75 -0.85
CA MET A 281 10.66 -1.74 0.45
C MET A 281 9.75 -1.01 1.42
N ASP A 282 9.68 -1.52 2.64
CA ASP A 282 8.97 -0.87 3.74
C ASP A 282 9.78 -0.96 5.05
N TYR A 283 9.49 -0.09 6.00
CA TYR A 283 10.12 -0.06 7.31
C TYR A 283 9.27 -0.84 8.31
N PHE A 284 9.92 -1.67 9.13
CA PHE A 284 9.24 -2.45 10.15
C PHE A 284 9.85 -2.13 11.51
N ASP A 285 9.00 -1.61 12.41
CA ASP A 285 9.29 -1.46 13.82
C ASP A 285 8.04 -1.77 14.65
N HIS A 286 7.75 -3.07 14.84
CA HIS A 286 6.54 -3.49 15.52
C HIS A 286 6.70 -4.82 16.27
N ALA A 287 6.05 -4.93 17.43
CA ALA A 287 6.10 -6.11 18.30
C ALA A 287 5.43 -7.38 17.71
N SER A 288 4.78 -7.26 16.55
CA SER A 288 4.17 -8.41 15.87
C SER A 288 5.21 -9.40 15.37
N ILE A 289 6.42 -8.94 15.04
CA ILE A 289 7.57 -9.78 14.69
C ILE A 289 8.80 -9.14 15.33
N PRO A 290 9.05 -9.36 16.64
CA PRO A 290 10.08 -8.64 17.40
C PRO A 290 11.50 -8.77 16.80
N GLU A 291 11.76 -9.85 16.08
CA GLU A 291 13.04 -10.06 15.41
C GLU A 291 13.26 -9.12 14.23
N TRP A 292 12.23 -8.46 13.71
CA TRP A 292 12.33 -7.52 12.60
C TRP A 292 12.29 -6.06 13.06
N GLU A 293 12.24 -5.79 14.38
CA GLU A 293 12.31 -4.42 14.91
C GLU A 293 13.48 -3.64 14.29
N ASN A 294 13.26 -2.37 13.99
CA ASN A 294 14.19 -1.48 13.30
C ASN A 294 14.84 -2.10 12.03
N SER A 295 14.01 -2.59 11.10
CA SER A 295 14.49 -3.22 9.86
C SER A 295 13.82 -2.67 8.61
N LEU A 296 14.52 -2.77 7.47
CA LEU A 296 13.93 -2.60 6.15
C LEU A 296 13.53 -3.97 5.59
N LEU A 297 12.26 -4.14 5.24
CA LEU A 297 11.76 -5.29 4.50
C LEU A 297 11.91 -4.99 3.01
N LEU A 298 12.61 -5.84 2.26
CA LEU A 298 12.94 -5.59 0.86
C LEU A 298 12.62 -6.80 -0.01
N THR A 299 11.81 -6.59 -1.03
CA THR A 299 11.44 -7.62 -2.01
C THR A 299 12.43 -7.71 -3.16
N PHE A 300 12.63 -8.90 -3.71
CA PHE A 300 13.48 -9.12 -4.88
C PHE A 300 12.79 -9.89 -5.99
N LEU A 301 12.86 -9.34 -7.19
CA LEU A 301 12.29 -9.90 -8.40
C LEU A 301 13.08 -11.11 -8.90
N LYS A 302 14.38 -10.94 -9.18
CA LYS A 302 15.19 -11.99 -9.81
C LYS A 302 15.69 -13.01 -8.80
N LYS A 303 15.96 -12.57 -7.56
CA LYS A 303 16.41 -13.46 -6.48
C LYS A 303 15.27 -14.16 -5.73
N GLN A 304 14.02 -13.71 -5.92
CA GLN A 304 12.80 -14.42 -5.50
C GLN A 304 12.74 -14.65 -3.98
N HIS A 305 12.92 -13.60 -3.19
CA HIS A 305 12.78 -13.64 -1.73
C HIS A 305 12.36 -12.29 -1.14
N LEU A 306 11.98 -12.32 0.14
CA LEU A 306 11.92 -11.15 1.00
C LEU A 306 13.18 -11.15 1.87
N ARG A 307 13.89 -10.04 1.90
CA ARG A 307 15.06 -9.82 2.74
C ARG A 307 14.72 -8.85 3.86
N ILE A 308 15.29 -9.09 5.04
CA ILE A 308 15.15 -8.23 6.22
C ILE A 308 16.52 -7.63 6.50
N LEU A 309 16.66 -6.31 6.33
CA LEU A 309 17.89 -5.58 6.56
C LEU A 309 17.82 -4.92 7.94
N HIS A 310 18.54 -5.50 8.91
CA HIS A 310 18.53 -5.03 10.29
C HIS A 310 19.39 -3.79 10.41
N LEU A 311 18.81 -2.67 10.82
CA LEU A 311 19.53 -1.42 10.95
C LEU A 311 20.23 -1.31 12.32
N ASP A 312 21.30 -0.53 12.38
CA ASP A 312 21.86 -0.09 13.65
C ASP A 312 20.94 0.93 14.33
N GLU A 313 21.22 1.26 15.59
CA GLU A 313 20.41 2.23 16.37
C GLU A 313 20.30 3.62 15.71
N THR A 314 21.19 3.94 14.77
CA THR A 314 21.18 5.23 14.06
C THR A 314 20.51 5.19 12.69
N GLY A 315 20.10 4.00 12.23
CA GLY A 315 19.55 3.80 10.89
C GLY A 315 20.56 4.08 9.76
N THR A 316 21.87 4.14 10.05
CA THR A 316 22.90 4.51 9.06
C THR A 316 23.72 3.34 8.57
N GLN A 317 23.53 2.14 9.12
CA GLN A 317 24.21 0.91 8.68
C GLN A 317 23.26 -0.30 8.74
N VAL A 318 23.42 -1.23 7.79
CA VAL A 318 22.85 -2.58 7.90
C VAL A 318 23.82 -3.45 8.69
N THR A 319 23.36 -4.01 9.80
CA THR A 319 24.16 -4.82 10.72
C THR A 319 24.12 -6.31 10.38
N HIS A 320 22.98 -6.79 9.86
CA HIS A 320 22.76 -8.17 9.45
C HIS A 320 21.60 -8.26 8.44
N GLU A 321 21.54 -9.35 7.68
CA GLU A 321 20.49 -9.63 6.70
C GLU A 321 19.90 -11.03 6.89
N ASP A 322 18.58 -11.12 7.03
CA ASP A 322 17.84 -12.39 6.92
C ASP A 322 17.13 -12.52 5.58
N SER A 323 16.72 -13.73 5.21
CA SER A 323 15.94 -13.96 3.99
C SER A 323 14.92 -15.06 4.19
N ILE A 324 13.69 -14.80 3.76
CA ILE A 324 12.56 -15.75 3.81
C ILE A 324 11.88 -15.84 2.44
N LEU A 325 10.96 -16.80 2.28
CA LEU A 325 10.18 -17.02 1.05
C LEU A 325 11.04 -17.35 -0.19
N TYR A 326 12.26 -17.84 0.01
CA TYR A 326 13.24 -18.02 -1.06
C TYR A 326 12.78 -19.09 -2.07
N ASN A 327 12.52 -18.64 -3.31
CA ASN A 327 11.96 -19.44 -4.40
C ASN A 327 10.60 -20.11 -4.08
N GLU A 328 9.87 -19.61 -3.08
CA GLU A 328 8.59 -20.21 -2.67
C GLU A 328 7.42 -19.69 -3.52
N TYR A 329 7.40 -18.37 -3.79
CA TYR A 329 6.32 -17.68 -4.52
C TYR A 329 6.79 -17.01 -5.81
N GLY A 330 8.04 -17.25 -6.21
CA GLY A 330 8.63 -16.64 -7.38
C GLY A 330 9.06 -15.19 -7.15
N ARG A 331 8.83 -14.33 -8.14
CA ARG A 331 9.25 -12.93 -8.15
C ARG A 331 8.40 -12.14 -7.14
N LEU A 332 9.01 -11.50 -6.16
CA LEU A 332 8.33 -10.60 -5.23
C LEU A 332 8.51 -9.16 -5.69
N ARG A 333 7.48 -8.32 -5.58
CA ARG A 333 7.44 -6.96 -6.16
C ARG A 333 7.36 -5.86 -5.13
N ASP A 334 6.48 -6.03 -4.16
CA ASP A 334 6.20 -5.01 -3.17
C ASP A 334 5.97 -5.60 -1.79
N VAL A 335 6.24 -4.81 -0.76
CA VAL A 335 5.95 -5.12 0.63
C VAL A 335 5.31 -3.90 1.27
N LEU A 336 4.28 -4.13 2.09
CA LEU A 336 3.56 -3.11 2.83
C LEU A 336 3.44 -3.55 4.29
N VAL A 337 3.78 -2.67 5.23
CA VAL A 337 3.59 -2.82 6.66
C VAL A 337 2.41 -1.94 7.08
N ALA A 338 1.36 -2.55 7.61
CA ALA A 338 0.22 -1.82 8.15
C ALA A 338 0.52 -1.25 9.55
N PRO A 339 -0.22 -0.22 10.01
CA PRO A 339 0.02 0.40 11.32
C PRO A 339 -0.09 -0.54 12.54
N ASN A 340 -0.77 -1.67 12.41
CA ASN A 340 -0.84 -2.71 13.46
C ASN A 340 0.20 -3.83 13.29
N GLY A 341 1.19 -3.63 12.41
CA GLY A 341 2.29 -4.56 12.14
C GLY A 341 1.94 -5.79 11.31
N ARG A 342 0.80 -5.79 10.60
CA ARG A 342 0.54 -6.77 9.53
C ARG A 342 1.45 -6.50 8.34
N VAL A 343 1.93 -7.56 7.70
CA VAL A 343 2.87 -7.45 6.56
C VAL A 343 2.26 -8.10 5.34
N PHE A 344 2.19 -7.36 4.24
CA PHE A 344 1.66 -7.81 2.96
C PHE A 344 2.77 -7.81 1.91
N VAL A 345 2.75 -8.79 1.01
CA VAL A 345 3.78 -8.95 -0.04
C VAL A 345 3.12 -9.30 -1.37
N THR A 346 3.56 -8.70 -2.47
CA THR A 346 3.05 -9.01 -3.82
C THR A 346 3.99 -9.90 -4.63
N THR A 347 3.40 -10.77 -5.47
CA THR A 347 4.13 -11.50 -6.51
C THR A 347 4.07 -10.77 -7.86
N SER A 348 4.99 -11.11 -8.78
CA SER A 348 5.12 -10.47 -10.11
C SER A 348 5.61 -11.46 -11.19
N ASN A 349 5.07 -12.67 -11.17
CA ASN A 349 5.38 -13.78 -12.06
C ASN A 349 4.74 -13.62 -13.45
N GLN A 350 3.64 -12.88 -13.59
CA GLN A 350 2.98 -12.68 -14.88
C GLN A 350 3.68 -11.67 -15.81
N GLU A 351 4.80 -11.07 -15.39
CA GLU A 351 5.54 -10.18 -16.28
C GLU A 351 6.11 -10.90 -17.51
N ILE A 352 5.92 -10.30 -18.69
CA ILE A 352 6.36 -10.86 -19.98
C ILE A 352 7.88 -11.17 -19.98
N ASN A 353 8.69 -10.32 -19.36
CA ASN A 353 10.14 -10.50 -19.20
C ASN A 353 10.54 -11.37 -17.98
N GLY A 354 9.59 -11.66 -17.09
CA GLY A 354 9.77 -12.29 -15.78
C GLY A 354 9.61 -13.81 -15.78
N TRP A 355 9.78 -14.45 -16.94
CA TRP A 355 9.49 -15.87 -17.15
C TRP A 355 8.01 -16.22 -16.96
N ASN A 356 7.09 -15.45 -17.53
CA ASN A 356 5.65 -15.69 -17.48
C ASN A 356 5.19 -17.15 -17.74
N TYR A 357 5.98 -17.95 -18.47
CA TYR A 357 5.73 -19.37 -18.68
C TYR A 357 5.91 -20.26 -17.43
N LEU A 358 6.42 -19.70 -16.34
CA LEU A 358 6.55 -20.32 -15.02
C LEU A 358 5.50 -19.84 -14.03
N ALA A 359 4.67 -18.84 -14.40
CA ALA A 359 3.61 -18.34 -13.53
C ALA A 359 2.58 -19.45 -13.22
N ALA A 360 2.14 -19.53 -11.97
CA ALA A 360 1.05 -20.40 -11.57
C ALA A 360 -0.29 -19.86 -12.13
N GLU A 361 -1.34 -20.70 -12.10
CA GLU A 361 -2.67 -20.29 -12.57
C GLU A 361 -3.24 -19.15 -11.71
N GLU A 362 -2.96 -19.20 -10.39
CA GLU A 362 -3.47 -18.24 -9.41
C GLU A 362 -2.49 -17.07 -9.16
N ASP A 363 -1.41 -16.96 -9.95
CA ASP A 363 -0.56 -15.77 -9.93
C ASP A 363 -1.25 -14.62 -10.66
N ASP A 364 -0.93 -13.35 -10.41
CA ASP A 364 -0.14 -12.87 -9.28
C ASP A 364 -1.02 -12.69 -8.04
N ARG A 365 -0.39 -12.55 -6.87
CA ARG A 365 -1.07 -12.58 -5.57
C ARG A 365 -0.66 -11.42 -4.68
N ILE A 366 -1.56 -11.07 -3.76
CA ILE A 366 -1.21 -10.37 -2.52
C ILE A 366 -1.19 -11.43 -1.43
N LEU A 367 -0.06 -11.57 -0.77
CA LEU A 367 0.18 -12.48 0.34
C LEU A 367 0.20 -11.68 1.65
N GLU A 368 -0.22 -12.30 2.74
CA GLU A 368 -0.06 -11.78 4.09
C GLU A 368 0.84 -12.70 4.91
N LEU A 369 1.81 -12.12 5.62
CA LEU A 369 2.66 -12.82 6.58
C LEU A 369 2.07 -12.65 7.98
N VAL A 370 1.52 -13.73 8.52
CA VAL A 370 0.77 -13.74 9.78
C VAL A 370 1.62 -14.38 10.87
N ASN A 371 1.81 -13.68 11.99
CA ASN A 371 2.24 -14.29 13.24
C ASN A 371 0.99 -14.81 13.99
N PRO A 372 0.71 -16.13 14.00
CA PRO A 372 -0.49 -16.68 14.63
C PRO A 372 -0.48 -16.53 16.16
N ASP A 373 0.68 -16.27 16.76
CA ASP A 373 0.84 -16.06 18.20
C ASP A 373 0.68 -14.58 18.60
N PHE A 374 0.50 -13.66 17.64
CA PHE A 374 0.27 -12.24 17.88
C PHE A 374 -1.21 -11.87 17.71
N SER A 375 -1.71 -11.05 18.62
CA SER A 375 -3.06 -10.46 18.51
C SER A 375 -2.93 -9.08 17.88
N TYR A 376 -3.20 -8.99 16.57
CA TYR A 376 -3.22 -7.72 15.87
C TYR A 376 -4.38 -6.86 16.36
N ASP A 377 -4.07 -5.61 16.74
CA ASP A 377 -5.09 -4.65 17.14
C ASP A 377 -6.05 -4.39 15.96
N ALA A 378 -7.35 -4.36 16.28
CA ALA A 378 -8.34 -3.87 15.34
C ALA A 378 -8.08 -2.38 15.10
N LEU A 379 -7.83 -2.02 13.85
CA LEU A 379 -7.66 -0.62 13.46
C LEU A 379 -9.04 0.00 13.28
N GLU A 380 -9.29 1.11 13.97
CA GLU A 380 -10.42 1.99 13.67
C GLU A 380 -10.05 2.85 12.46
N PRO A 381 -10.90 2.95 11.41
CA PRO A 381 -10.59 3.77 10.24
C PRO A 381 -10.38 5.23 10.64
N VAL A 382 -9.22 5.80 10.34
CA VAL A 382 -8.90 7.21 10.66
C VAL A 382 -9.80 8.18 9.90
N ASN A 383 -10.43 7.71 8.81
CA ASN A 383 -11.48 8.39 8.07
C ASN A 383 -12.41 7.37 7.38
N ASP A 384 -13.32 6.73 8.12
CA ASP A 384 -14.28 5.80 7.49
C ASP A 384 -15.04 6.50 6.35
N LEU A 385 -15.07 5.86 5.19
CA LEU A 385 -15.69 6.43 3.99
C LEU A 385 -17.17 6.78 4.22
N ASN A 386 -17.89 6.00 5.03
CA ASN A 386 -19.27 6.32 5.35
C ASN A 386 -19.35 7.51 6.29
N GLU A 387 -18.50 7.60 7.31
CA GLU A 387 -18.46 8.77 8.19
C GLU A 387 -18.13 10.06 7.44
N VAL A 388 -17.12 10.03 6.54
CA VAL A 388 -16.78 11.19 5.71
C VAL A 388 -17.94 11.53 4.76
N PHE A 389 -18.58 10.53 4.15
CA PHE A 389 -19.76 10.75 3.31
C PHE A 389 -20.90 11.39 4.08
N LEU A 390 -21.24 10.86 5.27
CA LEU A 390 -22.30 11.37 6.12
C LEU A 390 -21.98 12.81 6.58
N THR A 391 -20.71 13.10 6.90
CA THR A 391 -20.25 14.45 7.26
C THR A 391 -20.37 15.43 6.10
N GLN A 392 -19.84 15.09 4.91
CA GLN A 392 -19.97 15.94 3.72
C GLN A 392 -21.43 16.23 3.38
N LEU A 393 -22.29 15.24 3.62
CA LEU A 393 -23.70 15.35 3.38
C LEU A 393 -24.40 16.23 4.43
N LEU A 394 -24.03 16.17 5.70
CA LEU A 394 -24.48 17.10 6.75
C LEU A 394 -24.12 18.55 6.42
N GLU A 395 -22.94 18.78 5.86
CA GLU A 395 -22.48 20.12 5.45
C GLU A 395 -23.20 20.65 4.20
N THR A 396 -23.82 19.76 3.42
CA THR A 396 -24.59 20.13 2.24
C THR A 396 -26.02 20.51 2.63
N PRO A 397 -26.61 21.62 2.12
CA PRO A 397 -28.00 21.95 2.40
C PRO A 397 -28.98 20.86 1.90
N GLN A 398 -29.77 20.28 2.81
CA GLN A 398 -30.70 19.18 2.50
C GLN A 398 -32.11 19.45 3.01
N ALA A 399 -33.10 18.78 2.42
CA ALA A 399 -34.50 18.92 2.80
C ALA A 399 -34.89 17.89 3.87
N VAL A 400 -35.55 18.34 4.93
CA VAL A 400 -36.12 17.47 5.98
C VAL A 400 -37.12 16.48 5.38
N GLY A 401 -37.08 15.25 5.84
CA GLY A 401 -37.97 14.16 5.42
C GLY A 401 -37.55 13.46 4.12
N LYS A 402 -36.47 13.91 3.48
CA LYS A 402 -35.95 13.30 2.26
C LYS A 402 -35.04 12.13 2.59
N VAL A 403 -35.20 11.04 1.85
CA VAL A 403 -34.32 9.87 1.90
C VAL A 403 -33.35 9.81 0.73
N PHE A 404 -32.19 9.20 0.97
CA PHE A 404 -31.14 8.96 -0.01
C PHE A 404 -30.18 7.86 0.53
N PRO A 405 -29.37 7.21 -0.32
CA PRO A 405 -29.50 7.19 -1.77
C PRO A 405 -30.85 6.60 -2.20
N GLN A 406 -31.29 6.94 -3.41
CA GLN A 406 -32.50 6.39 -4.01
C GLN A 406 -32.20 5.98 -5.46
N PRO A 407 -32.13 4.67 -5.78
CA PRO A 407 -32.38 3.52 -4.90
C PRO A 407 -31.35 3.33 -3.79
N ALA A 408 -31.79 2.79 -2.65
CA ALA A 408 -30.98 2.34 -1.53
C ALA A 408 -30.51 0.89 -1.76
N ARG A 409 -29.27 0.58 -1.36
CA ARG A 409 -28.68 -0.77 -1.50
C ARG A 409 -28.46 -1.40 -0.12
N ASP A 410 -27.43 -0.95 0.59
CA ASP A 410 -27.06 -1.48 1.91
C ASP A 410 -27.72 -0.76 3.08
N GLY A 411 -28.09 0.51 2.86
CA GLY A 411 -28.67 1.39 3.86
C GLY A 411 -29.38 2.57 3.22
N VAL A 412 -30.21 3.25 4.00
CA VAL A 412 -30.88 4.49 3.62
C VAL A 412 -30.74 5.51 4.74
N SER A 413 -30.47 6.75 4.36
CA SER A 413 -30.41 7.88 5.29
C SER A 413 -31.62 8.79 5.12
N MET A 414 -31.97 9.51 6.18
CA MET A 414 -33.06 10.47 6.21
C MET A 414 -32.69 11.70 7.02
N PHE A 415 -32.99 12.89 6.49
CA PHE A 415 -32.85 14.14 7.24
C PHE A 415 -34.06 14.40 8.13
N LEU A 416 -33.80 14.74 9.37
CA LEU A 416 -34.75 15.14 10.41
C LEU A 416 -34.37 16.54 10.90
N PRO A 417 -35.24 17.23 11.64
CA PRO A 417 -34.86 18.47 12.32
C PRO A 417 -33.66 18.23 13.27
N GLU A 418 -32.72 19.17 13.31
CA GLU A 418 -31.53 19.10 14.19
C GLU A 418 -31.85 18.97 15.68
N SER A 419 -33.07 19.32 16.09
CA SER A 419 -33.55 19.19 17.46
C SER A 419 -33.92 17.76 17.88
N VAL A 420 -33.91 16.81 16.94
CA VAL A 420 -34.16 15.40 17.20
C VAL A 420 -32.82 14.73 17.54
N GLU A 421 -32.78 13.87 18.56
CA GLU A 421 -31.56 13.16 19.00
C GLU A 421 -31.70 11.64 18.85
N GLU A 422 -32.88 11.10 19.19
CA GLU A 422 -33.22 9.68 19.06
C GLU A 422 -34.57 9.49 18.37
N VAL A 423 -34.71 8.40 17.64
CA VAL A 423 -35.93 8.04 16.91
C VAL A 423 -36.19 6.56 16.88
N ASP A 424 -37.47 6.20 16.80
CA ASP A 424 -37.92 4.87 16.39
C ASP A 424 -38.04 4.81 14.87
N VAL A 425 -37.57 3.71 14.31
CA VAL A 425 -37.53 3.52 12.85
C VAL A 425 -38.28 2.27 12.47
N TYR A 426 -39.15 2.39 11.46
CA TYR A 426 -39.89 1.28 10.90
C TYR A 426 -39.84 1.33 9.37
N LEU A 427 -39.57 0.19 8.76
CA LEU A 427 -39.66 0.01 7.31
C LEU A 427 -40.83 -0.91 6.99
N HIS A 428 -41.75 -0.43 6.15
CA HIS A 428 -42.94 -1.16 5.74
C HIS A 428 -42.90 -1.50 4.25
N ASP A 429 -43.32 -2.70 3.88
CA ASP A 429 -43.59 -3.03 2.48
C ASP A 429 -44.87 -2.34 1.97
N MET A 430 -45.14 -2.42 0.66
CA MET A 430 -46.33 -1.79 0.06
C MET A 430 -47.67 -2.40 0.51
N SER A 431 -47.66 -3.53 1.22
CA SER A 431 -48.86 -4.10 1.87
C SER A 431 -49.06 -3.59 3.30
N GLY A 432 -48.12 -2.80 3.82
CA GLY A 432 -48.11 -2.26 5.18
C GLY A 432 -47.45 -3.18 6.22
N ARG A 433 -46.91 -4.33 5.81
CA ARG A 433 -46.21 -5.23 6.73
C ARG A 433 -44.84 -4.64 7.07
N MET A 434 -44.52 -4.59 8.35
CA MET A 434 -43.19 -4.21 8.83
C MET A 434 -42.17 -5.28 8.45
N VAL A 435 -41.08 -4.86 7.79
CA VAL A 435 -39.97 -5.71 7.36
C VAL A 435 -38.68 -5.42 8.13
N LEU A 436 -38.56 -4.23 8.70
CA LEU A 436 -37.47 -3.82 9.58
C LEU A 436 -38.00 -2.87 10.64
N GLY A 437 -37.49 -2.97 11.88
CA GLY A 437 -37.81 -2.07 12.98
C GLY A 437 -36.65 -1.98 13.96
N ALA A 438 -36.37 -0.77 14.46
CA ALA A 438 -35.36 -0.51 15.48
C ALA A 438 -35.87 0.57 16.45
N GLU A 439 -35.74 0.32 17.76
CA GLU A 439 -36.22 1.20 18.84
C GLU A 439 -35.25 1.15 20.04
N PRO A 440 -34.70 2.28 20.51
CA PRO A 440 -34.46 3.54 19.80
C PRO A 440 -33.17 3.50 18.96
N LEU A 441 -33.08 4.34 17.93
CA LEU A 441 -31.86 4.55 17.14
C LEU A 441 -31.34 5.99 17.33
N ALA A 442 -30.08 6.12 17.73
CA ALA A 442 -29.39 7.40 17.79
C ALA A 442 -29.04 7.91 16.38
N LEU A 443 -29.02 9.24 16.21
CA LEU A 443 -28.59 9.88 14.96
C LEU A 443 -27.07 9.88 14.83
N HIS A 444 -26.58 9.80 13.59
CA HIS A 444 -25.13 9.86 13.27
C HIS A 444 -24.55 11.28 13.33
N GLY A 445 -25.41 12.28 13.48
CA GLY A 445 -25.08 13.69 13.61
C GLY A 445 -26.38 14.51 13.72
N PRO A 446 -26.30 15.84 13.90
CA PRO A 446 -27.49 16.69 14.04
C PRO A 446 -28.48 16.48 12.90
N GLY A 447 -29.64 15.88 13.21
CA GLY A 447 -30.71 15.62 12.25
C GLY A 447 -30.43 14.54 11.19
N LEU A 448 -29.32 13.78 11.23
CA LEU A 448 -29.03 12.74 10.23
C LEU A 448 -29.24 11.32 10.77
N LEU A 449 -30.29 10.68 10.27
CA LEU A 449 -30.58 9.28 10.51
C LEU A 449 -29.94 8.42 9.42
N TYR A 450 -29.30 7.31 9.79
CA TYR A 450 -28.91 6.24 8.88
C TYR A 450 -29.53 4.91 9.33
N VAL A 451 -30.08 4.16 8.40
CA VAL A 451 -30.80 2.90 8.63
C VAL A 451 -30.17 1.83 7.75
N ARG A 452 -29.50 0.85 8.36
CA ARG A 452 -28.98 -0.32 7.64
C ARG A 452 -30.14 -1.21 7.20
N LEU A 453 -30.17 -1.61 5.93
CA LEU A 453 -31.27 -2.38 5.35
C LEU A 453 -31.08 -3.91 5.49
N GLY A 454 -29.88 -4.39 5.82
CA GLY A 454 -29.63 -5.81 6.11
C GLY A 454 -30.05 -6.71 4.95
N ASP A 455 -31.01 -7.62 5.18
CA ASP A 455 -31.54 -8.57 4.17
C ASP A 455 -32.82 -8.09 3.45
N VAL A 456 -33.20 -6.82 3.60
CA VAL A 456 -34.39 -6.26 2.91
C VAL A 456 -34.22 -6.44 1.39
N GLN A 457 -35.19 -7.09 0.77
CA GLN A 457 -35.17 -7.46 -0.64
C GLN A 457 -35.38 -6.25 -1.57
N THR A 458 -35.07 -6.41 -2.86
CA THR A 458 -35.40 -5.42 -3.89
C THR A 458 -36.90 -5.13 -3.90
N GLY A 459 -37.28 -3.86 -3.82
CA GLY A 459 -38.69 -3.47 -3.75
C GLY A 459 -38.90 -2.01 -3.35
N LEU A 460 -40.16 -1.60 -3.33
CA LEU A 460 -40.57 -0.28 -2.84
C LEU A 460 -41.09 -0.40 -1.40
N TYR A 461 -40.65 0.50 -0.54
CA TYR A 461 -40.93 0.51 0.89
C TYR A 461 -41.30 1.91 1.36
N VAL A 462 -41.89 1.98 2.55
CA VAL A 462 -42.12 3.23 3.28
C VAL A 462 -41.28 3.19 4.55
N LEU A 463 -40.33 4.12 4.64
CA LEU A 463 -39.60 4.42 5.87
C LEU A 463 -40.47 5.35 6.71
N GLU A 464 -40.71 4.95 7.95
CA GLU A 464 -41.39 5.71 8.97
C GLU A 464 -40.41 5.95 10.12
N VAL A 465 -40.30 7.22 10.52
CA VAL A 465 -39.45 7.67 11.63
C VAL A 465 -40.33 8.39 12.63
N ARG A 466 -40.21 8.04 13.91
CA ARG A 466 -40.95 8.69 15.01
C ARG A 466 -39.97 9.21 16.04
N ALA A 467 -40.09 10.48 16.41
CA ALA A 467 -39.38 11.04 17.55
C ALA A 467 -40.20 10.86 18.84
N GLU A 468 -39.52 10.88 19.99
CA GLU A 468 -40.17 10.79 21.31
C GLU A 468 -41.23 11.89 21.52
N ASN A 469 -41.02 13.07 20.93
CA ASN A 469 -41.94 14.20 21.01
C ASN A 469 -43.26 13.98 20.23
N GLY A 470 -43.42 12.83 19.56
CA GLY A 470 -44.59 12.46 18.77
C GLY A 470 -44.57 12.95 17.32
N GLU A 471 -43.52 13.66 16.91
CA GLU A 471 -43.32 14.00 15.50
C GLU A 471 -43.03 12.75 14.68
N ARG A 472 -43.54 12.74 13.46
CA ARG A 472 -43.42 11.61 12.55
C ARG A 472 -43.03 12.10 11.17
N TRP A 473 -42.07 11.43 10.58
CA TRP A 473 -41.67 11.63 9.19
C TRP A 473 -41.79 10.32 8.44
N THR A 474 -42.14 10.41 7.16
CA THR A 474 -42.24 9.25 6.28
C THR A 474 -41.64 9.57 4.93
N SER A 475 -40.92 8.62 4.35
CA SER A 475 -40.40 8.74 2.99
C SER A 475 -40.45 7.40 2.27
N THR A 476 -40.59 7.45 0.95
CA THR A 476 -40.56 6.24 0.13
C THR A 476 -39.12 5.83 -0.15
N VAL A 477 -38.79 4.58 0.12
CA VAL A 477 -37.45 3.99 -0.11
C VAL A 477 -37.58 2.92 -1.19
N LEU A 478 -36.82 3.06 -2.27
CA LEU A 478 -36.68 2.05 -3.31
C LEU A 478 -35.41 1.28 -2.96
N VAL A 479 -35.54 0.00 -2.65
CA VAL A 479 -34.40 -0.86 -2.37
C VAL A 479 -34.05 -1.62 -3.64
N GLU A 480 -32.77 -1.63 -4.00
CA GLU A 480 -32.20 -2.38 -5.11
C GLU A 480 -31.06 -3.25 -4.60
N ARG A 481 -31.15 -4.56 -4.83
CA ARG A 481 -30.08 -5.54 -4.63
C ARG A 481 -29.53 -5.93 -5.99
N ASP A 482 -28.20 -6.01 -6.07
CA ASP A 482 -27.48 -6.49 -7.25
C ASP A 482 -27.72 -7.99 -7.49
#